data_AF-A0A7W8KJ13-F1
#
_entry.id   AF-A0A7W8KJ13-F1
#
_cell.length_a   1.000
_cell.length_b   1.000
_cell.length_c   1.000
_cell.angle_alpha   90.00
_cell.angle_beta   90.00
_cell.angle_gamma   90.00
#
_symmetry.space_group_name_H-M   'P 1'
#
loop_
_entity.id
_entity.type
_entity.pdbx_description
1 polymer ?
#
loop_
_entity_poly.entity_id
_entity_poly.type
_entity_poly.pdbx_seq_one_letter_code
_entity_poly.pdbx_strand_id
1 'polypeptide(L)'
;MNTFPQPSSWSHLRLRQVTFDRPALTAVHAAADQFDVSAALVASVLADERVRLDLADRVQDRVMRVTRTLPARARYWLVEQVERACGRPVESFSLGHAQMKVATLTWLGERGYLPVPASLDAKLAMLLDDALAPTLVAACLRATTDHWRAGGVDIAGRADILGTLYSIGLTGAAGIHLQPRPNVRGAAIAAHARWLSGRPAFGISLRLTGSGS
;
A
#
# COMPACT_ATOMS: atom_id res chain seq x y z
N MET A 1 30.78 7.49 9.18
CA MET A 1 30.25 6.43 8.29
C MET A 1 29.16 5.70 9.06
N ASN A 2 27.88 5.93 8.73
CA ASN A 2 26.78 5.21 9.39
C ASN A 2 26.46 3.96 8.60
N THR A 3 26.79 2.80 9.16
CA THR A 3 26.36 1.49 8.67
C THR A 3 24.86 1.34 8.94
N PHE A 4 24.06 1.40 7.89
CA PHE A 4 22.64 1.10 7.97
C PHE A 4 22.43 -0.36 8.41
N PRO A 5 21.44 -0.67 9.26
CA PRO A 5 21.14 -2.04 9.62
C PRO A 5 20.77 -2.80 8.34
N GLN A 6 21.60 -3.79 8.00
CA GLN A 6 21.30 -4.68 6.89
C GLN A 6 20.04 -5.47 7.26
N PRO A 7 18.98 -5.44 6.44
CA PRO A 7 17.85 -6.34 6.61
C PRO A 7 18.32 -7.78 6.79
N SER A 8 17.71 -8.49 7.73
CA SER A 8 18.03 -9.91 7.93
C SER A 8 17.72 -10.65 6.62
N SER A 9 18.62 -11.56 6.22
CA SER A 9 18.53 -12.34 4.97
C SER A 9 17.15 -12.97 4.77
N TRP A 10 16.49 -13.34 5.87
CA TRP A 10 15.16 -13.95 5.92
C TRP A 10 14.02 -13.05 5.40
N SER A 11 14.05 -11.75 5.67
CA SER A 11 12.98 -10.83 5.25
C SER A 11 12.89 -10.70 3.71
N HIS A 12 14.05 -10.60 3.04
CA HIS A 12 14.11 -10.57 1.58
C HIS A 12 13.65 -11.85 0.91
N LEU A 13 13.96 -13.00 1.52
CA LEU A 13 13.62 -14.30 0.96
C LEU A 13 12.10 -14.50 0.93
N ARG A 14 11.38 -13.99 1.93
CA ARG A 14 9.91 -14.08 1.98
C ARG A 14 9.22 -13.23 0.91
N LEU A 15 9.70 -12.01 0.67
CA LEU A 15 9.12 -11.14 -0.38
C LEU A 15 9.20 -11.81 -1.77
N ARG A 16 10.32 -12.46 -2.07
CA ARG A 16 10.53 -13.16 -3.34
C ARG A 16 9.62 -14.39 -3.55
N GLN A 17 9.00 -14.90 -2.50
CA GLN A 17 8.03 -15.99 -2.58
C GLN A 17 6.64 -15.50 -3.00
N VAL A 18 6.37 -14.20 -2.90
CA VAL A 18 5.11 -13.64 -3.36
C VAL A 18 5.11 -13.58 -4.89
N THR A 19 4.15 -14.27 -5.48
CA THR A 19 3.88 -14.20 -6.91
C THR A 19 2.65 -13.35 -7.18
N PHE A 20 2.67 -12.68 -8.32
CA PHE A 20 1.53 -11.96 -8.87
C PHE A 20 1.16 -12.67 -10.16
N ASP A 21 -0.14 -12.95 -10.32
CA ASP A 21 -0.64 -13.43 -11.60
C ASP A 21 -0.65 -12.29 -12.63
N ARG A 22 -0.92 -12.64 -13.89
CA ARG A 22 -0.89 -11.68 -15.00
C ARG A 22 -1.90 -10.53 -14.83
N PRO A 23 -3.16 -10.77 -14.40
CA PRO A 23 -4.08 -9.69 -14.09
C PRO A 23 -3.57 -8.73 -13.01
N ALA A 24 -3.04 -9.25 -11.90
CA ALA A 24 -2.50 -8.42 -10.83
C ALA A 24 -1.30 -7.59 -11.28
N LEU A 25 -0.39 -8.17 -12.07
CA LEU A 25 0.73 -7.42 -12.65
C LEU A 25 0.25 -6.31 -13.60
N THR A 26 -0.76 -6.59 -14.43
CA THR A 26 -1.35 -5.59 -15.33
C THR A 26 -1.94 -4.43 -14.53
N ALA A 27 -2.66 -4.70 -13.45
CA ALA A 27 -3.20 -3.67 -12.55
C ALA A 27 -2.09 -2.88 -11.84
N VAL A 28 -0.99 -3.53 -11.44
CA VAL A 28 0.19 -2.87 -10.87
C VAL A 28 0.81 -1.89 -11.87
N HIS A 29 1.02 -2.30 -13.12
CA HIS A 29 1.57 -1.42 -14.14
C HIS A 29 0.63 -0.26 -14.46
N ALA A 30 -0.66 -0.52 -14.65
CA ALA A 30 -1.64 0.53 -14.92
C ALA A 30 -1.70 1.58 -13.80
N ALA A 31 -1.72 1.13 -12.53
CA ALA A 31 -1.68 2.03 -11.38
C ALA A 31 -0.37 2.81 -11.30
N ALA A 32 0.76 2.15 -11.54
CA ALA A 32 2.07 2.79 -11.54
C ALA A 32 2.19 3.89 -12.59
N ASP A 33 1.70 3.62 -13.80
CA ASP A 33 1.68 4.58 -14.92
C ASP A 33 0.72 5.75 -14.61
N GLN A 34 -0.46 5.47 -14.07
CA GLN A 34 -1.44 6.50 -13.70
C GLN A 34 -0.87 7.51 -12.69
N PHE A 35 -0.06 7.04 -11.74
CA PHE A 35 0.45 7.86 -10.65
C PHE A 35 1.92 8.24 -10.79
N ASP A 36 2.56 7.93 -11.92
CA ASP A 36 3.98 8.23 -12.16
C ASP A 36 4.88 7.73 -11.00
N VAL A 37 4.73 6.44 -10.68
CA VAL A 37 5.53 5.74 -9.66
C VAL A 37 6.09 4.44 -10.21
N SER A 38 7.11 3.87 -9.56
CA SER A 38 7.68 2.60 -10.00
C SER A 38 6.71 1.43 -9.78
N ALA A 39 6.35 0.71 -10.85
CA ALA A 39 5.60 -0.54 -10.77
C ALA A 39 6.27 -1.56 -9.84
N ALA A 40 7.60 -1.63 -9.86
CA ALA A 40 8.36 -2.54 -9.01
C ALA A 40 8.25 -2.18 -7.53
N LEU A 41 8.15 -0.88 -7.21
CA LEU A 41 7.89 -0.42 -5.86
C LEU A 41 6.46 -0.75 -5.43
N VAL A 42 5.46 -0.51 -6.27
CA VAL A 42 4.05 -0.86 -6.00
C VAL A 42 3.91 -2.36 -5.70
N ALA A 43 4.44 -3.23 -6.57
CA ALA A 43 4.45 -4.67 -6.35
C ALA A 43 5.20 -5.07 -5.08
N SER A 44 6.29 -4.40 -4.74
CA SER A 44 7.09 -4.73 -3.56
C SER A 44 6.40 -4.35 -2.26
N VAL A 45 5.67 -3.23 -2.24
CA VAL A 45 4.82 -2.85 -1.11
C VAL A 45 3.71 -3.88 -0.94
N LEU A 46 2.98 -4.23 -2.01
CA LEU A 46 1.93 -5.26 -1.95
C LEU A 46 2.46 -6.63 -1.48
N ALA A 47 3.66 -7.02 -1.93
CA ALA A 47 4.29 -8.25 -1.48
C ALA A 47 4.64 -8.22 0.01
N ASP A 48 5.15 -7.09 0.49
CA ASP A 48 5.47 -6.89 1.90
C ASP A 48 4.22 -6.94 2.79
N GLU A 49 3.13 -6.30 2.38
CA GLU A 49 1.86 -6.39 3.09
C GLU A 49 1.34 -7.84 3.13
N ARG A 50 1.42 -8.59 2.02
CA ARG A 50 1.01 -10.01 1.98
C ARG A 50 1.81 -10.90 2.93
N VAL A 51 3.12 -10.69 3.01
CA VAL A 51 4.01 -11.46 3.89
C VAL A 51 3.76 -11.14 5.37
N ARG A 52 3.39 -9.89 5.66
CA ARG A 52 3.23 -9.36 7.03
C ARG A 52 1.83 -9.48 7.60
N LEU A 53 0.82 -9.87 6.82
CA LEU A 53 -0.52 -10.15 7.32
C LEU A 53 -0.48 -11.17 8.46
N ASP A 54 -0.41 -10.66 9.69
CA ASP A 54 -0.45 -11.42 10.92
C ASP A 54 -1.85 -12.05 11.08
N LEU A 55 -1.94 -13.13 11.86
CA LEU A 55 -3.19 -13.86 12.04
C LEU A 55 -4.34 -12.95 12.53
N ALA A 56 -4.02 -11.96 13.37
CA ALA A 56 -4.98 -10.99 13.88
C ALA A 56 -5.50 -10.03 12.79
N ASP A 57 -4.62 -9.54 11.90
CA ASP A 57 -5.01 -8.67 10.79
C ASP A 57 -5.85 -9.43 9.75
N ARG A 58 -5.55 -10.72 9.53
CA ARG A 58 -6.39 -11.60 8.70
C ARG A 58 -7.77 -11.81 9.28
N VAL A 59 -7.89 -11.93 10.61
CA VAL A 59 -9.19 -12.05 11.28
C VAL A 59 -9.96 -10.75 11.15
N GLN A 60 -9.33 -9.59 11.39
CA GLN A 60 -9.96 -8.28 11.21
C GLN A 60 -10.44 -8.09 9.77
N ASP A 61 -9.58 -8.31 8.77
CA ASP A 61 -9.94 -8.20 7.35
C ASP A 61 -11.09 -9.15 6.97
N ARG A 62 -11.04 -10.41 7.42
CA ARG A 62 -12.06 -11.41 7.12
C ARG A 62 -13.40 -11.06 7.75
N VAL A 63 -13.41 -10.62 9.01
CA VAL A 63 -14.64 -10.18 9.67
C VAL A 63 -15.21 -8.96 8.94
N MET A 64 -14.36 -8.01 8.54
CA MET A 64 -14.80 -6.84 7.78
C MET A 64 -15.26 -7.16 6.35
N ARG A 65 -14.84 -8.26 5.74
CA ARG A 65 -15.44 -8.74 4.48
C ARG A 65 -16.81 -9.37 4.72
N VAL A 66 -16.97 -10.13 5.80
CA VAL A 66 -18.26 -10.73 6.18
C VAL A 66 -19.29 -9.64 6.48
N THR A 67 -18.92 -8.55 7.14
CA THR A 67 -19.84 -7.43 7.40
C THR A 67 -20.47 -6.86 6.12
N ARG A 68 -19.83 -7.01 4.96
CA ARG A 68 -20.35 -6.55 3.65
C ARG A 68 -21.46 -7.44 3.09
N THR A 69 -21.53 -8.72 3.47
CA THR A 69 -22.57 -9.64 3.00
C THR A 69 -23.80 -9.64 3.91
N LEU A 70 -23.73 -8.94 5.05
CA LEU A 70 -24.79 -8.89 6.06
C LEU A 70 -25.78 -7.74 5.83
N PRO A 71 -27.06 -7.92 6.20
CA PRO A 71 -28.02 -6.83 6.31
C PRO A 71 -27.54 -5.73 7.25
N ALA A 72 -27.95 -4.48 7.01
CA ALA A 72 -27.44 -3.29 7.71
C ALA A 72 -27.42 -3.41 9.24
N ARG A 73 -28.47 -3.98 9.85
CA ARG A 73 -28.56 -4.18 11.31
C ARG A 73 -27.50 -5.17 11.84
N ALA A 74 -27.34 -6.31 11.17
CA ALA A 74 -26.37 -7.32 11.55
C ALA A 74 -24.93 -6.83 11.35
N ARG A 75 -24.69 -6.06 10.28
CA ARG A 75 -23.42 -5.37 10.04
C ARG A 75 -23.07 -4.40 11.17
N TYR A 76 -23.99 -3.51 11.55
CA TYR A 76 -23.74 -2.54 12.61
C TYR A 76 -23.38 -3.24 13.92
N TRP A 77 -24.14 -4.26 14.29
CA TRP A 77 -23.88 -5.05 15.47
C TRP A 77 -22.51 -5.74 15.44
N LEU A 78 -22.14 -6.35 14.31
CA LEU A 78 -20.85 -7.04 14.17
C LEU A 78 -19.67 -6.07 14.21
N VAL A 79 -19.78 -4.92 13.55
CA VAL A 79 -18.77 -3.84 13.63
C VAL A 79 -18.58 -3.41 15.08
N GLU A 80 -19.67 -3.16 15.80
CA GLU A 80 -19.61 -2.77 17.21
C GLU A 80 -18.93 -3.84 18.08
N GLN A 81 -19.20 -5.13 17.87
CA GLN A 81 -18.51 -6.21 18.60
C GLN A 81 -17.01 -6.24 18.29
N VAL A 82 -16.63 -6.02 17.04
CA VAL A 82 -15.23 -5.97 16.63
C VAL A 82 -14.50 -4.80 17.27
N GLU A 83 -15.11 -3.61 17.30
CA GLU A 83 -14.53 -2.43 17.94
C GLU A 83 -14.35 -2.64 19.45
N ARG A 84 -15.36 -3.20 20.13
CA ARG A 84 -15.25 -3.55 21.56
C ARG A 84 -14.13 -4.55 21.81
N ALA A 85 -14.04 -5.61 21.01
CA ALA A 85 -13.01 -6.64 21.17
C ALA A 85 -11.59 -6.10 20.89
N CYS A 86 -11.45 -5.19 19.93
CA CYS A 86 -10.16 -4.60 19.56
C CYS A 86 -9.80 -3.35 20.38
N GLY A 87 -10.73 -2.80 21.15
CA GLY A 87 -10.53 -1.58 21.96
C GLY A 87 -10.26 -0.31 21.15
N ARG A 88 -10.56 -0.32 19.84
CA ARG A 88 -10.31 0.81 18.92
C ARG A 88 -11.30 0.76 17.75
N PRO A 89 -11.64 1.91 17.13
CA PRO A 89 -12.65 1.96 16.07
C PRO A 89 -12.14 1.33 14.77
N VAL A 90 -13.03 0.78 13.93
CA VAL A 90 -12.66 0.05 12.70
C VAL A 90 -11.95 0.93 11.67
N GLU A 91 -12.21 2.24 11.68
CA GLU A 91 -11.55 3.24 10.83
C GLU A 91 -10.04 3.36 11.09
N SER A 92 -9.58 2.93 12.26
CA SER A 92 -8.16 2.91 12.63
C SER A 92 -7.42 1.66 12.12
N PHE A 93 -8.15 0.66 11.61
CA PHE A 93 -7.58 -0.59 11.12
C PHE A 93 -6.94 -0.39 9.74
N SER A 94 -5.86 -1.13 9.48
CA SER A 94 -5.29 -1.30 8.15
C SER A 94 -6.02 -2.43 7.45
N LEU A 95 -6.66 -2.15 6.32
CA LEU A 95 -7.59 -3.08 5.67
C LEU A 95 -7.15 -3.42 4.24
N GLY A 96 -7.57 -4.61 3.77
CA GLY A 96 -7.36 -5.11 2.43
C GLY A 96 -5.91 -5.41 2.10
N HIS A 97 -5.65 -5.75 0.83
CA HIS A 97 -4.29 -6.04 0.36
C HIS A 97 -3.36 -4.82 0.37
N ALA A 98 -3.90 -3.60 0.37
CA ALA A 98 -3.12 -2.39 0.53
C ALA A 98 -2.75 -2.12 2.00
N GLN A 99 -3.39 -2.77 2.98
CA GLN A 99 -3.20 -2.52 4.41
C GLN A 99 -3.31 -1.02 4.78
N MET A 100 -4.27 -0.33 4.15
CA MET A 100 -4.44 1.11 4.27
C MET A 100 -5.57 1.46 5.25
N LYS A 101 -5.42 2.58 5.96
CA LYS A 101 -6.41 3.11 6.90
C LYS A 101 -7.39 4.08 6.23
N VAL A 102 -8.57 4.24 6.83
CA VAL A 102 -9.59 5.21 6.36
C VAL A 102 -9.07 6.65 6.37
N ALA A 103 -8.25 7.01 7.36
CA ALA A 103 -7.62 8.32 7.44
C ALA A 103 -6.70 8.60 6.24
N THR A 104 -5.85 7.64 5.86
CA THR A 104 -4.98 7.74 4.68
C THR A 104 -5.80 7.86 3.41
N LEU A 105 -6.85 7.04 3.26
CA LEU A 105 -7.73 7.12 2.10
C LEU A 105 -8.40 8.50 2.00
N THR A 106 -8.94 9.02 3.10
CA THR A 106 -9.58 10.34 3.14
C THR A 106 -8.58 11.44 2.76
N TRP A 107 -7.37 11.39 3.30
CA TRP A 107 -6.28 12.32 2.98
C TRP A 107 -5.90 12.32 1.48
N LEU A 108 -5.92 11.14 0.84
CA LEU A 108 -5.72 11.02 -0.62
C LEU A 108 -6.86 11.65 -1.41
N GLY A 109 -8.09 11.45 -0.97
CA GLY A 109 -9.28 12.04 -1.59
C GLY A 109 -9.30 13.57 -1.52
N GLU A 110 -9.02 14.13 -0.35
CA GLU A 110 -8.96 15.59 -0.14
C GLU A 110 -7.91 16.29 -1.01
N ARG A 111 -6.87 15.57 -1.41
CA ARG A 111 -5.78 16.07 -2.27
C ARG A 111 -5.97 15.75 -3.75
N GLY A 112 -7.09 15.12 -4.12
CA GLY A 112 -7.43 14.83 -5.51
C GLY A 112 -6.67 13.67 -6.14
N TYR A 113 -5.98 12.82 -5.34
CA TYR A 113 -5.31 11.64 -5.88
C TYR A 113 -6.30 10.52 -6.20
N LEU A 114 -7.42 10.45 -5.49
CA LEU A 114 -8.43 9.40 -5.67
C LEU A 114 -9.85 9.97 -5.54
N PRO A 115 -10.83 9.46 -6.31
CA PRO A 115 -12.23 9.72 -6.04
C PRO A 115 -12.69 8.90 -4.84
N VAL A 116 -12.62 9.49 -3.64
CA VAL A 116 -12.95 8.80 -2.38
C VAL A 116 -14.40 9.07 -1.99
N PRO A 117 -15.21 8.03 -1.71
CA PRO A 117 -16.61 8.22 -1.34
C PRO A 117 -16.74 8.88 0.05
N ALA A 118 -17.84 9.60 0.27
CA ALA A 118 -18.07 10.32 1.52
C ALA A 118 -18.36 9.39 2.72
N SER A 119 -19.19 8.36 2.53
CA SER A 119 -19.63 7.47 3.60
C SER A 119 -18.54 6.50 4.05
N LEU A 120 -18.44 6.25 5.37
CA LEU A 120 -17.52 5.26 5.94
C LEU A 120 -17.67 3.87 5.30
N ASP A 121 -18.91 3.38 5.14
CA ASP A 121 -19.18 2.07 4.54
C ASP A 121 -18.55 1.92 3.14
N ALA A 122 -18.71 2.93 2.29
CA ALA A 122 -18.13 2.92 0.95
C ALA A 122 -16.60 3.03 0.98
N LYS A 123 -16.02 3.76 1.94
CA LYS A 123 -14.56 3.81 2.15
C LYS A 123 -14.02 2.45 2.55
N LEU A 124 -14.68 1.77 3.50
CA LEU A 124 -14.33 0.41 3.91
C LEU A 124 -14.46 -0.57 2.74
N ALA A 125 -15.51 -0.45 1.93
CA ALA A 125 -15.70 -1.25 0.72
C ALA A 125 -14.58 -1.05 -0.30
N MET A 126 -14.12 0.19 -0.48
CA MET A 126 -13.00 0.53 -1.37
C MET A 126 -11.67 -0.04 -0.85
N LEU A 127 -11.41 0.05 0.46
CA LEU A 127 -10.19 -0.51 1.08
C LEU A 127 -10.11 -2.04 0.98
N LEU A 128 -11.26 -2.72 1.07
CA LEU A 128 -11.38 -4.18 1.01
C LEU A 128 -11.47 -4.72 -0.43
N ASP A 129 -11.44 -3.84 -1.44
CA ASP A 129 -11.43 -4.25 -2.84
C ASP A 129 -9.99 -4.56 -3.29
N ASP A 130 -9.71 -5.84 -3.45
CA ASP A 130 -8.38 -6.32 -3.82
C ASP A 130 -7.95 -5.86 -5.22
N ALA A 131 -8.91 -5.58 -6.12
CA ALA A 131 -8.61 -5.06 -7.45
C ALA A 131 -8.11 -3.60 -7.39
N LEU A 132 -8.53 -2.84 -6.37
CA LEU A 132 -8.10 -1.46 -6.17
C LEU A 132 -6.77 -1.36 -5.40
N ALA A 133 -6.29 -2.43 -4.78
CA ALA A 133 -5.09 -2.39 -3.96
C ALA A 133 -3.85 -1.79 -4.66
N PRO A 134 -3.53 -2.12 -5.93
CA PRO A 134 -2.42 -1.47 -6.64
C PRO A 134 -2.60 0.04 -6.80
N THR A 135 -3.82 0.48 -7.15
CA THR A 135 -4.20 1.90 -7.28
C THR A 135 -4.05 2.64 -5.97
N LEU A 136 -4.51 2.06 -4.86
CA LEU A 136 -4.38 2.65 -3.53
C LEU A 136 -2.89 2.82 -3.13
N VAL A 137 -2.08 1.78 -3.34
CA VAL A 137 -0.64 1.85 -3.07
C VAL A 137 0.03 2.92 -3.92
N ALA A 138 -0.22 2.94 -5.23
CA ALA A 138 0.40 3.88 -6.15
C ALA A 138 0.03 5.33 -5.83
N ALA A 139 -1.25 5.61 -5.56
CA ALA A 139 -1.72 6.92 -5.14
C ALA A 139 -1.04 7.39 -3.84
N CYS A 140 -0.92 6.50 -2.85
CA CYS A 140 -0.24 6.80 -1.60
C CYS A 140 1.24 7.13 -1.79
N LEU A 141 1.96 6.35 -2.60
CA LEU A 141 3.36 6.60 -2.91
C LEU A 141 3.56 7.93 -3.64
N ARG A 142 2.67 8.27 -4.58
CA ARG A 142 2.73 9.54 -5.29
C ARG A 142 2.46 10.72 -4.36
N ALA A 143 1.38 10.66 -3.60
CA ALA A 143 1.01 11.70 -2.66
C ALA A 143 2.09 11.91 -1.59
N THR A 144 2.76 10.83 -1.17
CA THR A 144 3.94 10.90 -0.30
C THR A 144 5.07 11.66 -0.98
N THR A 145 5.41 11.31 -2.21
CA THR A 145 6.45 12.00 -2.99
C THR A 145 6.17 13.50 -3.10
N ASP A 146 4.93 13.86 -3.42
CA ASP A 146 4.53 15.26 -3.58
C ASP A 146 4.54 16.05 -2.27
N HIS A 147 4.09 15.43 -1.17
CA HIS A 147 4.14 16.04 0.15
C HIS A 147 5.57 16.45 0.51
N TRP A 148 6.55 15.55 0.32
CA TRP A 148 7.95 15.84 0.63
C TRP A 148 8.57 16.83 -0.35
N ARG A 149 8.21 16.75 -1.63
CA ARG A 149 8.67 17.70 -2.64
C ARG A 149 8.19 19.12 -2.32
N ALA A 150 6.95 19.28 -1.87
CA ALA A 150 6.42 20.57 -1.41
C ALA A 150 7.17 21.10 -0.17
N GLY A 151 7.70 20.19 0.66
CA GLY A 151 8.61 20.51 1.78
C GLY A 151 10.09 20.69 1.39
N GLY A 152 10.42 20.67 0.10
CA GLY A 152 11.80 20.87 -0.39
C GLY A 152 12.68 19.62 -0.40
N VAL A 153 12.11 18.42 -0.22
CA VAL A 153 12.85 17.15 -0.22
C VAL A 153 12.35 16.24 -1.35
N ASP A 154 13.18 16.00 -2.36
CA ASP A 154 12.81 15.06 -3.44
C ASP A 154 13.15 13.60 -3.08
N ILE A 155 12.13 12.76 -3.07
CA ILE A 155 12.23 11.34 -2.72
C ILE A 155 11.69 10.40 -3.81
N ALA A 156 11.39 10.90 -5.00
CA ALA A 156 10.76 10.11 -6.07
C ALA A 156 11.53 8.83 -6.43
N GLY A 157 12.87 8.88 -6.44
CA GLY A 157 13.74 7.73 -6.68
C GLY A 157 14.12 6.92 -5.43
N ARG A 158 13.63 7.30 -4.25
CA ARG A 158 14.04 6.75 -2.95
C ARG A 158 13.07 5.68 -2.47
N ALA A 159 13.06 4.55 -3.16
CA ALA A 159 12.20 3.39 -2.85
C ALA A 159 12.32 2.92 -1.39
N ASP A 160 13.50 3.07 -0.79
CA ASP A 160 13.78 2.74 0.62
C ASP A 160 13.05 3.65 1.60
N ILE A 161 13.01 4.95 1.30
CA ILE A 161 12.26 5.95 2.06
C ILE A 161 10.77 5.80 1.80
N LEU A 162 10.35 5.68 0.55
CA LEU A 162 8.94 5.54 0.19
C LEU A 162 8.31 4.30 0.80
N GLY A 163 8.98 3.14 0.76
CA GLY A 163 8.53 1.94 1.45
C GLY A 163 8.45 2.11 2.97
N THR A 164 9.38 2.87 3.56
CA THR A 164 9.34 3.20 4.99
C THR A 164 8.12 4.05 5.33
N LEU A 165 7.88 5.14 4.59
CA LEU A 165 6.80 6.08 4.85
C LEU A 165 5.42 5.48 4.59
N TYR A 166 5.30 4.60 3.59
CA TYR A 166 4.10 3.80 3.41
C TYR A 166 3.77 2.97 4.66
N SER A 167 4.80 2.37 5.24
CA SER A 167 4.69 1.41 6.34
C SER A 167 4.36 2.04 7.70
N ILE A 168 4.91 3.24 7.98
CA ILE A 168 4.79 3.89 9.30
C ILE A 168 3.89 5.13 9.27
N GLY A 169 3.41 5.51 8.09
CA GLY A 169 2.62 6.72 7.86
C GLY A 169 3.46 7.94 7.50
N LEU A 170 2.78 8.92 6.91
CA LEU A 170 3.34 10.21 6.48
C LEU A 170 3.70 11.15 7.63
N THR A 171 2.92 11.08 8.71
CA THR A 171 2.99 11.97 9.87
C THR A 171 2.68 11.20 11.16
N GLY A 172 3.60 11.16 12.13
CA GLY A 172 3.39 10.52 13.44
C GLY A 172 4.62 10.54 14.34
N ALA A 173 4.53 9.99 15.55
CA ALA A 173 5.65 9.91 16.52
C ALA A 173 6.87 9.11 15.98
N ALA A 174 6.66 8.28 14.95
CA ALA A 174 7.69 7.56 14.23
C ALA A 174 8.07 8.20 12.87
N GLY A 175 7.52 9.37 12.52
CA GLY A 175 7.92 10.14 11.33
C GLY A 175 6.97 11.30 10.96
N ILE A 176 7.34 12.54 11.29
CA ILE A 176 7.82 13.55 10.34
C ILE A 176 9.21 13.93 10.87
N HIS A 177 10.28 13.49 10.22
CA HIS A 177 11.60 14.03 10.50
C HIS A 177 11.85 15.17 9.52
N LEU A 178 12.63 16.19 9.88
CA LEU A 178 13.07 17.20 8.91
C LEU A 178 13.76 16.57 7.68
N GLN A 179 14.19 15.31 7.79
CA GLN A 179 14.73 14.50 6.72
C GLN A 179 14.17 13.08 6.81
N PRO A 180 13.47 12.58 5.77
CA PRO A 180 12.95 11.23 5.78
C PRO A 180 14.10 10.21 5.70
N ARG A 181 14.02 9.12 6.47
CA ARG A 181 15.07 8.10 6.55
C ARG A 181 14.50 6.71 6.29
N PRO A 182 15.26 5.83 5.63
CA PRO A 182 14.84 4.44 5.48
C PRO A 182 14.95 3.70 6.81
N ASN A 183 14.04 2.75 7.04
CA ASN A 183 14.18 1.72 8.07
C ASN A 183 14.42 0.34 7.43
N VAL A 184 14.55 -0.70 8.27
CA VAL A 184 14.78 -2.08 7.82
C VAL A 184 13.70 -2.55 6.85
N ARG A 185 12.43 -2.20 7.09
CA ARG A 185 11.30 -2.57 6.24
C ARG A 185 11.38 -1.90 4.87
N GLY A 186 11.60 -0.60 4.83
CA GLY A 186 11.78 0.14 3.57
C GLY A 186 12.99 -0.36 2.78
N ALA A 187 14.10 -0.67 3.45
CA ALA A 187 15.28 -1.28 2.81
C ALA A 187 14.96 -2.64 2.16
N ALA A 188 14.15 -3.47 2.83
CA ALA A 188 13.70 -4.76 2.30
C ALA A 188 12.82 -4.60 1.05
N ILE A 189 11.84 -3.68 1.12
CA ILE A 189 10.96 -3.32 -0.02
C ILE A 189 11.80 -2.82 -1.19
N ALA A 190 12.74 -1.91 -0.97
CA ALA A 190 13.58 -1.36 -2.03
C ALA A 190 14.49 -2.42 -2.68
N ALA A 191 15.05 -3.34 -1.89
CA ALA A 191 15.83 -4.45 -2.42
C ALA A 191 14.98 -5.41 -3.27
N HIS A 192 13.75 -5.67 -2.85
CA HIS A 192 12.80 -6.46 -3.63
C HIS A 192 12.40 -5.75 -4.94
N ALA A 193 12.16 -4.43 -4.89
CA ALA A 193 11.85 -3.64 -6.09
C ALA A 193 13.00 -3.69 -7.11
N ARG A 194 14.25 -3.51 -6.67
CA ARG A 194 15.44 -3.66 -7.54
C ARG A 194 15.52 -5.06 -8.15
N TRP A 195 15.23 -6.09 -7.37
CA TRP A 195 15.21 -7.46 -7.86
C TRP A 195 14.11 -7.67 -8.92
N LEU A 196 12.90 -7.13 -8.72
CA LEU A 196 11.82 -7.20 -9.71
C LEU A 196 12.18 -6.46 -11.01
N SER A 197 12.73 -5.25 -10.93
CA SER A 197 13.11 -4.45 -12.09
C SER A 197 14.14 -5.16 -13.00
N GLY A 198 14.96 -6.05 -12.45
CA GLY A 198 15.92 -6.85 -13.22
C GLY A 198 15.32 -8.06 -13.94
N ARG A 199 14.01 -8.33 -13.82
CA ARG A 199 13.38 -9.53 -14.38
C ARG A 199 12.61 -9.22 -15.67
N PRO A 200 12.82 -9.99 -16.75
CA PRO A 200 12.09 -9.81 -18.02
C PRO A 200 10.56 -9.89 -17.85
N ALA A 201 10.09 -10.75 -16.96
CA ALA A 201 8.66 -10.96 -16.71
C ALA A 201 7.98 -9.78 -15.99
N PHE A 202 8.74 -8.91 -15.34
CA PHE A 202 8.24 -7.70 -14.69
C PHE A 202 8.44 -6.45 -15.56
N GLY A 203 9.31 -6.55 -16.58
CA GLY A 203 9.59 -5.48 -17.54
C GLY A 203 8.61 -5.42 -18.71
N ILE A 204 7.37 -5.91 -18.57
CA ILE A 204 6.37 -5.81 -19.63
C ILE A 204 5.92 -4.34 -19.74
N SER A 205 6.73 -3.55 -20.45
CA SER A 205 6.25 -2.39 -21.16
C SER A 205 5.46 -2.93 -22.34
N LEU A 206 4.14 -3.09 -22.17
CA LEU A 206 3.23 -3.16 -23.29
C LEU A 206 3.28 -1.80 -23.99
N ARG A 207 4.35 -1.58 -24.78
CA ARG A 207 4.26 -0.68 -25.92
C ARG A 207 3.19 -1.30 -26.80
N LEU A 208 1.96 -0.80 -26.65
CA LEU A 208 0.95 -0.90 -27.69
C LEU A 208 1.63 -0.31 -28.93
N THR A 209 2.11 -1.19 -29.80
CA THR A 209 2.49 -0.82 -31.16
C THR A 209 1.24 -0.24 -31.80
N GLY A 210 1.18 1.08 -31.86
CA GLY A 210 0.39 1.77 -32.86
C GLY A 210 0.82 1.26 -34.23
N SER A 211 -0.12 0.63 -34.92
CA SER A 211 -0.11 0.36 -36.35
C SER A 211 -1.52 -0.08 -36.71
N GLY A 212 -2.30 0.64 -37.50
CA GLY A 212 -2.04 1.87 -38.22
C GLY A 212 -3.32 2.33 -38.89
N SER A 213 -3.21 3.53 -39.48
CA SER A 213 -4.01 4.10 -40.59
C SER A 213 -5.53 3.99 -40.49
#